data_AF-A0A6P3Z671-F1
#
_entry.id   AF-A0A6P3Z671-F1
#
_cell.length_a   1.000
_cell.length_b   1.000
_cell.length_c   1.000
_cell.angle_alpha   90.00
_cell.angle_beta   90.00
_cell.angle_gamma   90.00
#
_symmetry.space_group_name_H-M   'P 1'
#
loop_
_entity.id
_entity.type
_entity.pdbx_description
1 polymer ?
#
loop_
_entity_poly.entity_id
_entity_poly.type
_entity_poly.pdbx_seq_one_letter_code
_entity_poly.pdbx_strand_id
1 'polypeptide(L)'
;MSNYSFGSGSTPKSFSAYPRGDFDLESGTIRRHRKRRNSRLHPFKMIKSIRNRLLYYCKLRPLLAFFISLSLGVTIFIVVSLYESHYREMNNYRKYDLGSDKYPLPELRNLVMVAGHSVYTSSSCGKVDKEDSWFLETYQKNPGQAATFLAHIQEGIEIAAKDDAALLLFSGGETRKDAGPRSEAQSYWAVAESKGWFGKENVRLRALTEEHARDSFENLLFSVCRFRELTGTYPQNITVSSLVLNILVCGLLPIIFNKMEV
;
A
#
# COMPACT_ATOMS: atom_id res chain seq x y z
N MET A 1 79.91 58.00 1.95
CA MET A 1 81.05 57.18 1.51
C MET A 1 81.85 56.80 2.75
N SER A 2 82.28 55.59 3.09
CA SER A 2 82.01 54.21 2.65
C SER A 2 82.90 53.33 3.55
N ASN A 3 82.31 52.27 4.14
CA ASN A 3 82.85 50.98 4.60
C ASN A 3 84.31 50.88 5.11
N TYR A 4 84.53 50.30 6.30
CA TYR A 4 84.69 48.86 6.58
C TYR A 4 85.10 48.64 8.05
N SER A 5 84.72 47.51 8.63
CA SER A 5 85.43 46.88 9.76
C SER A 5 85.30 45.36 9.71
N PHE A 6 86.44 44.69 9.83
CA PHE A 6 86.69 43.24 9.79
C PHE A 6 86.65 42.64 11.21
N GLY A 7 86.37 41.33 11.35
CA GLY A 7 86.79 40.59 12.56
C GLY A 7 86.17 39.22 12.81
N SER A 8 86.92 38.18 12.46
CA SER A 8 86.77 36.73 12.70
C SER A 8 86.65 36.31 14.18
N GLY A 9 85.99 35.17 14.46
CA GLY A 9 86.16 34.45 15.74
C GLY A 9 85.14 33.34 16.04
N SER A 10 85.52 32.09 15.76
CA SER A 10 84.77 30.85 16.03
C SER A 10 84.49 30.61 17.53
N THR A 11 83.25 30.20 17.88
CA THR A 11 82.89 29.62 19.19
C THR A 11 82.40 28.16 19.04
N PRO A 12 82.64 27.30 20.04
CA PRO A 12 82.86 25.87 19.85
C PRO A 12 81.58 25.01 19.83
N LYS A 13 81.62 23.87 19.14
CA LYS A 13 80.59 22.82 19.21
C LYS A 13 80.51 22.27 20.64
N SER A 14 79.38 22.47 21.32
CA SER A 14 79.08 21.82 22.60
C SER A 14 78.81 20.34 22.37
N PHE A 15 79.63 19.49 23.01
CA PHE A 15 79.49 18.03 23.04
C PHE A 15 78.26 17.67 23.89
N SER A 16 77.19 17.12 23.27
CA SER A 16 76.10 16.51 24.05
C SER A 16 76.46 15.06 24.38
N ALA A 17 76.79 14.82 25.64
CA ALA A 17 76.95 13.48 26.19
C ALA A 17 75.65 12.64 26.03
N TYR A 18 75.84 11.33 25.92
CA TYR A 18 74.92 10.26 25.48
C TYR A 18 73.43 10.38 25.86
N PRO A 19 72.51 9.96 24.96
CA PRO A 19 71.06 9.96 25.21
C PRO A 19 70.67 8.94 26.29
N ARG A 20 69.92 9.40 27.31
CA ARG A 20 69.27 8.53 28.32
C ARG A 20 68.30 7.57 27.63
N GLY A 21 68.67 6.30 27.54
CA GLY A 21 67.75 5.18 27.41
C GLY A 21 68.04 4.21 28.55
N ASP A 22 67.00 3.67 29.18
CA ASP A 22 67.16 2.65 30.22
C ASP A 22 67.86 1.43 29.61
N PHE A 23 69.14 1.27 29.95
CA PHE A 23 70.00 0.21 29.45
C PHE A 23 69.92 -0.97 30.40
N ASP A 24 69.35 -2.07 29.91
CA ASP A 24 69.22 -3.30 30.67
C ASP A 24 70.56 -4.06 30.64
N LEU A 25 71.31 -4.01 31.74
CA LEU A 25 72.72 -4.42 31.85
C LEU A 25 72.97 -5.92 31.61
N GLU A 26 71.91 -6.74 31.64
CA GLU A 26 72.02 -8.20 31.48
C GLU A 26 71.85 -8.68 30.03
N SER A 27 71.25 -7.87 29.13
CA SER A 27 70.88 -8.29 27.77
C SER A 27 71.44 -7.45 26.62
N GLY A 28 72.23 -6.40 26.92
CA GLY A 28 73.07 -5.68 25.96
C GLY A 28 72.36 -5.04 24.76
N THR A 29 71.02 -4.91 24.76
CA THR A 29 70.25 -4.44 23.59
C THR A 29 69.22 -3.36 23.95
N ILE A 30 69.25 -2.25 23.20
CA ILE A 30 68.34 -1.10 23.39
C ILE A 30 66.96 -1.43 22.80
N ARG A 31 65.94 -1.64 23.64
CA ARG A 31 64.56 -1.89 23.20
C ARG A 31 63.89 -0.59 22.70
N ARG A 32 63.60 -0.52 21.40
CA ARG A 32 62.77 0.56 20.81
C ARG A 32 61.28 0.27 21.02
N HIS A 33 60.55 1.19 21.63
CA HIS A 33 59.09 1.12 21.78
C HIS A 33 58.38 1.09 20.41
N ARG A 34 57.59 0.04 20.12
CA ARG A 34 56.74 -0.05 18.92
C ARG A 34 55.50 0.83 19.10
N LYS A 35 55.37 1.89 18.29
CA LYS A 35 54.18 2.75 18.22
C LYS A 35 53.04 2.02 17.49
N ARG A 36 51.87 1.89 18.12
CA ARG A 36 50.66 1.26 17.56
C ARG A 36 50.03 2.18 16.50
N ARG A 37 49.98 1.74 15.23
CA ARG A 37 49.40 2.51 14.10
C ARG A 37 47.93 2.09 13.90
N ASN A 38 47.00 3.01 14.14
CA ASN A 38 45.58 2.84 13.83
C ASN A 38 45.37 2.82 12.31
N SER A 39 44.96 1.69 11.73
CA SER A 39 44.51 1.59 10.34
C SER A 39 42.97 1.61 10.29
N ARG A 40 42.40 2.74 9.89
CA ARG A 40 40.99 2.87 9.49
C ARG A 40 40.82 2.33 8.06
N LEU A 41 39.71 1.58 7.83
CA LEU A 41 39.09 1.15 6.55
C LEU A 41 39.74 -0.04 5.80
N HIS A 42 39.16 -1.24 5.93
CA HIS A 42 39.48 -2.42 5.09
C HIS A 42 38.36 -3.02 4.18
N PRO A 43 37.20 -2.38 3.88
CA PRO A 43 36.19 -2.99 2.99
C PRO A 43 36.71 -3.19 1.56
N PHE A 44 37.45 -2.23 1.00
CA PHE A 44 38.01 -2.32 -0.36
C PHE A 44 39.01 -3.47 -0.54
N LYS A 45 39.75 -3.84 0.51
CA LYS A 45 40.72 -4.94 0.44
C LYS A 45 40.03 -6.30 0.48
N MET A 46 38.90 -6.39 1.21
CA MET A 46 38.02 -7.57 1.22
C MET A 46 37.32 -7.78 -0.13
N ILE A 47 36.79 -6.72 -0.75
CA ILE A 47 36.14 -6.79 -2.07
C ILE A 47 37.11 -7.31 -3.14
N LYS A 48 38.37 -6.84 -3.12
CA LYS A 48 39.41 -7.30 -4.06
C LYS A 48 39.75 -8.79 -3.86
N SER A 49 39.79 -9.26 -2.61
CA SER A 49 40.03 -10.68 -2.27
C SER A 49 38.87 -11.59 -2.70
N ILE A 50 37.63 -11.15 -2.45
CA ILE A 50 36.41 -11.86 -2.84
C ILE A 50 36.29 -11.94 -4.37
N ARG A 51 36.53 -10.84 -5.07
CA ARG A 51 36.55 -10.79 -6.54
C ARG A 51 37.56 -11.76 -7.12
N ASN A 52 38.78 -11.80 -6.58
CA ASN A 52 39.81 -12.71 -7.07
C ASN A 52 39.45 -14.18 -6.82
N ARG A 53 38.77 -14.49 -5.71
CA ARG A 53 38.24 -15.84 -5.44
C ARG A 53 37.12 -16.22 -6.40
N LEU A 54 36.17 -15.32 -6.65
CA LEU A 54 35.09 -15.53 -7.63
C LEU A 54 35.64 -15.76 -9.04
N LEU A 55 36.59 -14.94 -9.49
CA LEU A 55 37.25 -15.10 -10.78
C LEU A 55 38.00 -16.43 -10.89
N TYR A 56 38.59 -16.90 -9.79
CA TYR A 56 39.24 -18.21 -9.74
C TYR A 56 38.23 -19.36 -9.88
N TYR A 57 37.10 -19.29 -9.18
CA TYR A 57 36.01 -20.27 -9.32
C TYR A 57 35.39 -20.26 -10.73
N CYS A 58 35.18 -19.09 -11.32
CA CYS A 58 34.69 -18.96 -12.70
C CYS A 58 35.68 -19.56 -13.72
N LYS A 59 36.99 -19.46 -13.46
CA LYS A 59 38.04 -20.04 -14.32
C LYS A 59 38.13 -21.57 -14.22
N LEU A 60 37.83 -22.14 -13.05
CA LEU A 60 37.86 -23.59 -12.83
C LEU A 60 36.64 -24.33 -13.39
N ARG A 61 35.46 -23.69 -13.40
CA ARG A 61 34.20 -24.30 -13.88
C ARG A 61 33.39 -23.31 -14.73
N PRO A 62 33.82 -23.03 -15.97
CA PRO A 62 33.19 -22.03 -16.83
C PRO A 62 31.72 -22.36 -17.14
N LEU A 63 31.38 -23.64 -17.32
CA LEU A 63 30.00 -24.08 -17.59
C LEU A 63 29.07 -23.82 -16.40
N LEU A 64 29.53 -24.08 -15.17
CA LEU A 64 28.73 -23.87 -13.96
C LEU A 64 28.48 -22.37 -13.71
N ALA A 65 29.50 -21.53 -13.94
CA ALA A 65 29.34 -20.08 -13.88
C ALA A 65 28.34 -19.57 -14.94
N PHE A 66 28.36 -20.14 -16.15
CA PHE A 66 27.42 -19.82 -17.23
C PHE A 66 25.97 -20.17 -16.86
N PHE A 67 25.72 -21.36 -16.28
CA PHE A 67 24.37 -21.75 -15.85
C PHE A 67 23.83 -20.86 -14.72
N ILE A 68 24.68 -20.44 -13.78
CA ILE A 68 24.30 -19.51 -12.70
C ILE A 68 24.00 -18.11 -13.27
N SER A 69 24.80 -17.61 -14.22
CA SER A 69 24.51 -16.32 -14.85
C SER A 69 23.25 -16.37 -15.70
N LEU A 70 23.00 -17.50 -16.38
CA LEU A 70 21.81 -17.69 -17.19
C LEU A 70 20.55 -17.75 -16.33
N SER A 71 20.59 -18.47 -15.19
CA SER A 71 19.43 -18.53 -14.29
C SER A 71 19.11 -17.17 -13.69
N LEU A 72 20.11 -16.38 -13.30
CA LEU A 72 19.92 -14.99 -12.86
C LEU A 72 19.38 -14.09 -13.97
N GLY A 73 19.86 -14.27 -15.21
CA GLY A 73 19.35 -13.52 -16.36
C GLY A 73 17.88 -13.83 -16.65
N VAL A 74 17.50 -15.11 -16.62
CA VAL A 74 16.12 -15.55 -16.84
C VAL A 74 15.19 -15.04 -15.73
N THR A 75 15.60 -15.08 -14.46
CA THR A 75 14.76 -14.57 -13.36
C THR A 75 14.56 -13.06 -13.46
N ILE A 76 15.62 -12.29 -13.78
CA ILE A 76 15.51 -10.84 -14.02
C ILE A 76 14.60 -10.59 -15.23
N PHE A 77 14.75 -11.34 -16.31
CA PHE A 77 13.91 -11.19 -17.50
C PHE A 77 12.43 -11.48 -17.21
N ILE A 78 12.12 -12.52 -16.42
CA ILE A 78 10.75 -12.81 -15.99
C ILE A 78 10.20 -11.66 -15.14
N VAL A 79 10.97 -11.18 -14.16
CA VAL A 79 10.53 -10.06 -13.30
C VAL A 79 10.29 -8.79 -14.12
N VAL A 80 11.19 -8.44 -15.02
CA VAL A 80 11.04 -7.27 -15.92
C VAL A 80 9.85 -7.47 -16.85
N SER A 81 9.65 -8.67 -17.39
CA SER A 81 8.51 -8.96 -18.27
C SER A 81 7.17 -8.89 -17.53
N LEU A 82 7.10 -9.38 -16.29
CA LEU A 82 5.92 -9.27 -15.43
C LEU A 82 5.64 -7.83 -15.03
N TYR A 83 6.70 -7.06 -14.77
CA TYR A 83 6.60 -5.65 -14.45
C TYR A 83 6.13 -4.82 -15.67
N GLU A 84 6.72 -5.07 -16.85
CA GLU A 84 6.29 -4.45 -18.10
C GLU A 84 4.86 -4.86 -18.48
N SER A 85 4.47 -6.12 -18.30
CA SER A 85 3.10 -6.55 -18.61
C SER A 85 2.09 -5.82 -17.74
N HIS A 86 2.35 -5.69 -16.43
CA HIS A 86 1.47 -4.98 -15.50
C HIS A 86 1.38 -3.49 -15.86
N TYR A 87 2.52 -2.85 -16.17
CA TYR A 87 2.56 -1.45 -16.57
C TYR A 87 1.85 -1.19 -17.91
N ARG A 88 2.02 -2.09 -18.88
CA ARG A 88 1.38 -1.98 -20.21
C ARG A 88 -0.13 -2.16 -20.11
N GLU A 89 -0.61 -3.02 -19.21
CA GLU A 89 -2.04 -3.18 -18.94
C GLU A 89 -2.63 -1.93 -18.29
N MET A 90 -1.98 -1.37 -17.26
CA MET A 90 -2.40 -0.11 -16.62
C MET A 90 -2.44 1.07 -17.60
N ASN A 91 -1.46 1.20 -18.50
CA ASN A 91 -1.45 2.26 -19.51
C ASN A 91 -2.55 2.07 -20.55
N ASN A 92 -2.91 0.82 -20.88
CA ASN A 92 -4.05 0.54 -21.74
C ASN A 92 -5.36 0.94 -21.05
N TYR A 93 -5.54 0.64 -19.76
CA TYR A 93 -6.68 1.12 -18.98
C TYR A 93 -6.74 2.66 -18.93
N ARG A 94 -5.60 3.33 -18.74
CA ARG A 94 -5.49 4.79 -18.75
C ARG A 94 -5.83 5.42 -20.11
N LYS A 95 -5.54 4.69 -21.20
CA LYS A 95 -5.87 5.10 -22.58
C LYS A 95 -7.37 4.98 -22.89
N TYR A 96 -8.09 4.03 -22.27
CA TYR A 96 -9.56 3.97 -22.35
C TYR A 96 -10.24 5.09 -21.56
N ASP A 97 -9.56 5.64 -20.56
CA ASP A 97 -10.07 6.67 -19.65
C ASP A 97 -10.11 8.08 -20.28
N LEU A 98 -9.38 8.30 -21.38
CA LEU A 98 -9.26 9.60 -22.05
C LEU A 98 -10.44 9.93 -22.99
N GLY A 99 -11.62 9.40 -22.68
CA GLY A 99 -12.89 9.69 -23.34
C GLY A 99 -13.94 10.03 -22.30
N SER A 100 -13.85 11.23 -21.72
CA SER A 100 -14.75 11.73 -20.65
C SER A 100 -16.24 11.67 -21.02
N ASP A 101 -16.58 11.60 -22.30
CA ASP A 101 -17.96 11.49 -22.79
C ASP A 101 -18.54 10.05 -22.75
N LYS A 102 -17.78 9.07 -22.25
CA LYS A 102 -18.16 7.65 -22.30
C LYS A 102 -18.83 7.12 -21.02
N TYR A 103 -18.59 7.75 -19.87
CA TYR A 103 -19.03 7.21 -18.58
C TYR A 103 -20.39 7.80 -18.17
N PRO A 104 -21.28 7.00 -17.52
CA PRO A 104 -22.61 7.49 -17.13
C PRO A 104 -22.63 8.63 -16.12
N LEU A 105 -21.66 8.68 -15.19
CA LEU A 105 -21.64 9.59 -14.05
C LEU A 105 -20.23 10.20 -13.83
N PRO A 106 -19.63 10.87 -14.84
CA PRO A 106 -18.22 11.29 -14.81
C PRO A 106 -17.92 12.40 -13.80
N GLU A 107 -18.94 13.14 -13.36
CA GLU A 107 -18.79 14.27 -12.45
C GLU A 107 -18.65 13.86 -10.97
N LEU A 108 -19.04 12.62 -10.64
CA LEU A 108 -19.02 12.14 -9.26
C LEU A 108 -17.60 11.77 -8.84
N ARG A 109 -17.24 12.16 -7.62
CA ARG A 109 -15.87 12.04 -7.08
C ARG A 109 -15.80 11.28 -5.77
N ASN A 110 -16.89 11.21 -5.02
CA ASN A 110 -16.92 10.59 -3.70
C ASN A 110 -17.81 9.35 -3.73
N LEU A 111 -17.42 8.32 -2.99
CA LEU A 111 -18.18 7.09 -2.84
C LEU A 111 -18.80 7.05 -1.45
N VAL A 112 -20.12 6.91 -1.39
CA VAL A 112 -20.86 6.54 -0.18
C VAL A 112 -21.35 5.12 -0.37
N MET A 113 -20.83 4.20 0.42
CA MET A 113 -21.10 2.78 0.29
C MET A 113 -21.90 2.29 1.50
N VAL A 114 -22.99 1.59 1.25
CA VAL A 114 -23.79 0.89 2.26
C VAL A 114 -23.59 -0.61 2.07
N ALA A 115 -22.96 -1.27 3.04
CA ALA A 115 -22.73 -2.71 2.94
C ALA A 115 -23.95 -3.52 3.39
N GLY A 116 -24.38 -4.42 2.53
CA GLY A 116 -25.38 -5.45 2.78
C GLY A 116 -24.86 -6.49 3.75
N HIS A 117 -25.75 -6.96 4.63
CA HIS A 117 -25.51 -8.10 5.50
C HIS A 117 -26.75 -8.99 5.69
N SER A 118 -27.88 -8.65 5.05
CA SER A 118 -29.12 -9.43 5.04
C SER A 118 -29.97 -9.05 3.83
N VAL A 119 -30.93 -9.91 3.50
CA VAL A 119 -31.84 -9.70 2.36
C VAL A 119 -33.23 -9.37 2.88
N TYR A 120 -33.83 -8.27 2.42
CA TYR A 120 -35.26 -8.02 2.64
C TYR A 120 -36.09 -8.94 1.74
N THR A 121 -36.86 -9.85 2.37
CA THR A 121 -37.58 -10.94 1.70
C THR A 121 -39.09 -10.83 1.76
N SER A 122 -39.64 -9.82 2.46
CA SER A 122 -41.09 -9.69 2.62
C SER A 122 -41.81 -9.66 1.26
N SER A 123 -42.60 -10.69 1.00
CA SER A 123 -43.41 -10.85 -0.21
C SER A 123 -44.68 -10.00 -0.21
N SER A 124 -45.00 -9.36 0.92
CA SER A 124 -46.29 -8.74 1.18
C SER A 124 -46.16 -7.36 1.82
N CYS A 125 -45.29 -6.48 1.28
CA CYS A 125 -45.15 -5.10 1.76
C CYS A 125 -45.09 -5.01 3.31
N GLY A 126 -44.45 -6.01 3.94
CA GLY A 126 -44.48 -6.16 5.39
C GLY A 126 -43.76 -5.00 6.06
N LYS A 127 -44.11 -4.76 7.32
CA LYS A 127 -43.39 -3.82 8.21
C LYS A 127 -41.88 -4.10 8.15
N VAL A 128 -41.14 -3.25 7.45
CA VAL A 128 -39.69 -3.39 7.23
C VAL A 128 -38.91 -3.36 8.55
N ASP A 129 -39.52 -2.78 9.59
CA ASP A 129 -39.09 -2.75 10.98
C ASP A 129 -39.17 -4.11 11.71
N LYS A 130 -39.80 -5.13 11.10
CA LYS A 130 -39.90 -6.47 11.70
C LYS A 130 -38.80 -7.40 11.18
N GLU A 131 -38.22 -8.17 12.10
CA GLU A 131 -37.21 -9.18 11.78
C GLU A 131 -37.70 -10.26 10.82
N ASP A 132 -38.99 -10.64 10.89
CA ASP A 132 -39.59 -11.64 9.98
C ASP A 132 -39.64 -11.18 8.51
N SER A 133 -39.42 -9.89 8.26
CA SER A 133 -39.34 -9.32 6.91
C SER A 133 -37.94 -9.43 6.29
N TRP A 134 -36.95 -9.88 7.07
CA TRP A 134 -35.56 -10.00 6.69
C TRP A 134 -35.11 -11.45 6.77
N PHE A 135 -34.28 -11.86 5.81
CA PHE A 135 -33.59 -13.14 5.88
C PHE A 135 -32.37 -12.99 6.79
N LEU A 136 -32.49 -13.48 8.02
CA LEU A 136 -31.48 -13.41 9.07
C LEU A 136 -30.87 -14.79 9.34
N GLU A 137 -29.53 -14.87 9.42
CA GLU A 137 -28.87 -16.06 9.96
C GLU A 137 -29.20 -16.23 11.44
N THR A 138 -29.04 -17.44 11.98
CA THR A 138 -29.31 -17.75 13.39
C THR A 138 -28.61 -16.79 14.36
N TYR A 139 -27.37 -16.37 14.07
CA TYR A 139 -26.62 -15.42 14.89
C TYR A 139 -27.09 -13.95 14.73
N GLN A 140 -27.84 -13.63 13.67
CA GLN A 140 -28.38 -12.30 13.40
C GLN A 140 -29.79 -12.11 13.97
N LYS A 141 -30.42 -13.16 14.50
CA LYS A 141 -31.75 -13.13 15.12
C LYS A 141 -31.74 -12.49 16.52
N ASN A 142 -31.13 -11.30 16.62
CA ASN A 142 -31.17 -10.48 17.81
C ASN A 142 -32.26 -9.41 17.64
N PRO A 143 -33.05 -9.09 18.68
CA PRO A 143 -34.03 -8.02 18.60
C PRO A 143 -33.39 -6.69 18.20
N GLY A 144 -33.91 -6.03 17.15
CA GLY A 144 -33.43 -4.72 16.68
C GLY A 144 -32.41 -4.79 15.52
N GLN A 145 -32.13 -5.98 15.00
CA GLN A 145 -31.23 -6.17 13.87
C GLN A 145 -31.78 -5.51 12.60
N ALA A 146 -33.06 -5.71 12.27
CA ALA A 146 -33.73 -5.06 11.15
C ALA A 146 -33.69 -3.53 11.26
N ALA A 147 -33.92 -3.00 12.47
CA ALA A 147 -33.84 -1.56 12.71
C ALA A 147 -32.44 -1.01 12.44
N THR A 148 -31.39 -1.82 12.70
CA THR A 148 -30.01 -1.44 12.42
C THR A 148 -29.72 -1.41 10.91
N PHE A 149 -30.20 -2.39 10.14
CA PHE A 149 -30.08 -2.35 8.69
C PHE A 149 -30.79 -1.13 8.08
N LEU A 150 -31.98 -0.80 8.60
CA LEU A 150 -32.71 0.39 8.20
C LEU A 150 -31.94 1.68 8.52
N ALA A 151 -31.33 1.75 9.69
CA ALA A 151 -30.51 2.89 10.08
C ALA A 151 -29.33 3.10 9.13
N HIS A 152 -28.62 2.03 8.73
CA HIS A 152 -27.50 2.13 7.78
C HIS A 152 -27.94 2.57 6.38
N ILE A 153 -29.08 2.04 5.89
CA ILE A 153 -29.64 2.47 4.61
C ILE A 153 -29.96 3.97 4.65
N GLN A 154 -30.66 4.40 5.71
CA GLN A 154 -31.04 5.80 5.86
C GLN A 154 -29.82 6.72 6.02
N GLU A 155 -28.84 6.34 6.85
CA GLU A 155 -27.61 7.10 7.06
C GLU A 155 -26.81 7.26 5.77
N GLY A 156 -26.62 6.20 4.99
CA GLY A 156 -25.93 6.27 3.70
C GLY A 156 -26.62 7.22 2.73
N ILE A 157 -27.95 7.19 2.68
CA ILE A 157 -28.75 8.13 1.86
C ILE A 157 -28.58 9.56 2.36
N GLU A 158 -28.64 9.80 3.67
CA GLU A 158 -28.47 11.13 4.26
C GLU A 158 -27.08 11.72 4.03
N ILE A 159 -26.03 10.88 4.05
CA ILE A 159 -24.66 11.28 3.73
C ILE A 159 -24.57 11.66 2.25
N ALA A 160 -25.05 10.80 1.34
CA ALA A 160 -25.07 11.10 -0.10
C ALA A 160 -25.95 12.31 -0.45
N ALA A 161 -26.96 12.60 0.37
CA ALA A 161 -27.83 13.77 0.26
C ALA A 161 -27.17 15.08 0.70
N LYS A 162 -26.03 15.04 1.39
CA LYS A 162 -25.23 16.20 1.81
C LYS A 162 -24.10 16.51 0.83
N ASP A 163 -23.79 15.59 -0.07
CA ASP A 163 -22.72 15.69 -1.05
C ASP A 163 -23.24 15.39 -2.47
N ASP A 164 -23.43 16.44 -3.28
CA ASP A 164 -23.91 16.29 -4.65
C ASP A 164 -22.92 15.58 -5.58
N ALA A 165 -21.63 15.55 -5.21
CA ALA A 165 -20.58 14.82 -5.95
C ALA A 165 -20.43 13.36 -5.48
N ALA A 166 -21.28 12.89 -4.55
CA ALA A 166 -21.25 11.52 -4.08
C ALA A 166 -22.07 10.57 -4.94
N LEU A 167 -21.51 9.39 -5.22
CA LEU A 167 -22.25 8.22 -5.68
C LEU A 167 -22.65 7.36 -4.48
N LEU A 168 -23.93 7.04 -4.35
CA LEU A 168 -24.42 6.07 -3.37
C LEU A 168 -24.41 4.67 -3.98
N LEU A 169 -23.66 3.74 -3.38
CA LEU A 169 -23.68 2.33 -3.75
C LEU A 169 -24.19 1.48 -2.59
N PHE A 170 -25.29 0.76 -2.81
CA PHE A 170 -25.63 -0.41 -1.99
C PHE A 170 -24.82 -1.59 -2.52
N SER A 171 -24.03 -2.23 -1.67
CA SER A 171 -23.11 -3.30 -2.05
C SER A 171 -23.43 -4.56 -1.28
N GLY A 172 -23.49 -5.71 -1.96
CA GLY A 172 -23.80 -7.00 -1.35
C GLY A 172 -24.53 -7.91 -2.32
N GLY A 173 -24.02 -9.13 -2.49
CA GLY A 173 -24.49 -10.08 -3.49
C GLY A 173 -25.50 -11.11 -3.01
N GLU A 174 -25.77 -12.09 -3.88
CA GLU A 174 -26.66 -13.22 -3.60
C GLU A 174 -25.95 -14.31 -2.78
N THR A 175 -25.66 -14.01 -1.52
CA THR A 175 -24.92 -14.93 -0.64
C THR A 175 -25.79 -16.01 -0.02
N ARG A 176 -27.12 -15.90 -0.14
CA ARG A 176 -28.09 -16.71 0.61
C ARG A 176 -29.02 -17.47 -0.31
N LYS A 177 -28.75 -18.76 -0.47
CA LYS A 177 -29.54 -19.66 -1.31
C LYS A 177 -31.04 -19.63 -0.97
N ASP A 178 -31.36 -19.55 0.31
CA ASP A 178 -32.75 -19.63 0.80
C ASP A 178 -33.49 -18.27 0.77
N ALA A 179 -32.79 -17.18 0.46
CA ALA A 179 -33.40 -15.85 0.31
C ALA A 179 -34.01 -15.62 -1.10
N GLY A 180 -33.78 -16.54 -2.03
CA GLY A 180 -34.20 -16.43 -3.43
C GLY A 180 -33.19 -15.66 -4.31
N PRO A 181 -33.51 -15.43 -5.60
CA PRO A 181 -32.64 -14.73 -6.55
C PRO A 181 -32.70 -13.22 -6.31
N ARG A 182 -32.19 -12.78 -5.15
CA ARG A 182 -32.17 -11.39 -4.73
C ARG A 182 -30.89 -11.10 -3.97
N SER A 183 -30.15 -10.11 -4.45
CA SER A 183 -28.95 -9.63 -3.78
C SER A 183 -29.29 -8.75 -2.57
N GLU A 184 -28.37 -8.69 -1.60
CA GLU A 184 -28.51 -7.82 -0.43
C GLU A 184 -28.64 -6.35 -0.88
N ALA A 185 -27.83 -5.92 -1.85
CA ALA A 185 -27.86 -4.58 -2.43
C ALA A 185 -29.21 -4.21 -3.05
N GLN A 186 -29.79 -5.08 -3.88
CA GLN A 186 -31.12 -4.86 -4.46
C GLN A 186 -32.18 -4.71 -3.38
N SER A 187 -32.09 -5.55 -2.35
CA SER A 187 -33.06 -5.54 -1.26
C SER A 187 -33.02 -4.22 -0.48
N TYR A 188 -31.82 -3.66 -0.25
CA TYR A 188 -31.64 -2.37 0.42
C TYR A 188 -32.15 -1.21 -0.44
N TRP A 189 -31.85 -1.23 -1.74
CA TRP A 189 -32.36 -0.25 -2.68
C TRP A 189 -33.90 -0.24 -2.72
N ALA A 190 -34.52 -1.42 -2.76
CA ALA A 190 -35.98 -1.56 -2.77
C ALA A 190 -36.62 -1.05 -1.47
N VAL A 191 -35.97 -1.30 -0.33
CA VAL A 191 -36.39 -0.73 0.96
C VAL A 191 -36.35 0.79 0.91
N ALA A 192 -35.25 1.39 0.45
CA ALA A 192 -35.10 2.84 0.33
C ALA A 192 -36.16 3.46 -0.59
N GLU A 193 -36.45 2.81 -1.72
CA GLU A 193 -37.51 3.24 -2.64
C GLU A 193 -38.89 3.16 -1.98
N SER A 194 -39.22 2.03 -1.34
CA SER A 194 -40.53 1.84 -0.69
C SER A 194 -40.81 2.85 0.43
N LYS A 195 -39.75 3.36 1.06
CA LYS A 195 -39.81 4.37 2.13
C LYS A 195 -39.77 5.80 1.60
N GLY A 196 -39.54 6.01 0.31
CA GLY A 196 -39.37 7.34 -0.28
C GLY A 196 -38.14 8.09 0.24
N TRP A 197 -37.12 7.38 0.72
CA TRP A 197 -35.94 8.01 1.35
C TRP A 197 -35.05 8.76 0.38
N PHE A 198 -35.16 8.48 -0.92
CA PHE A 198 -34.48 9.24 -1.96
C PHE A 198 -35.03 10.66 -2.19
N GLY A 199 -35.94 11.17 -1.34
CA GLY A 199 -36.76 12.37 -1.54
C GLY A 199 -36.04 13.70 -1.85
N LYS A 200 -34.71 13.74 -1.92
CA LYS A 200 -33.99 14.77 -2.67
C LYS A 200 -33.78 14.24 -4.09
N GLU A 201 -34.50 14.81 -5.06
CA GLU A 201 -34.58 14.34 -6.46
C GLU A 201 -33.22 14.02 -7.13
N ASN A 202 -32.10 14.50 -6.59
CA ASN A 202 -30.75 14.19 -7.06
C ASN A 202 -30.11 12.89 -6.53
N VAL A 203 -30.45 12.42 -5.32
CA VAL A 203 -29.79 11.23 -4.75
C VAL A 203 -30.22 9.98 -5.50
N ARG A 204 -31.50 9.91 -5.88
CA ARG A 204 -32.04 8.76 -6.62
C ARG A 204 -31.30 8.49 -7.93
N LEU A 205 -30.88 9.55 -8.64
CA LEU A 205 -30.18 9.47 -9.93
C LEU A 205 -28.72 9.01 -9.78
N ARG A 206 -28.17 9.14 -8.57
CA ARG A 206 -26.79 8.80 -8.21
C ARG A 206 -26.72 7.63 -7.22
N ALA A 207 -27.79 6.84 -7.14
CA ALA A 207 -27.90 5.67 -6.28
C ALA A 207 -27.97 4.38 -7.12
N LEU A 208 -26.98 3.51 -6.97
CA LEU A 208 -26.82 2.28 -7.74
C LEU A 208 -26.51 1.08 -6.84
N THR A 209 -26.51 -0.12 -7.41
CA THR A 209 -26.19 -1.37 -6.73
C THR A 209 -24.87 -1.98 -7.21
N GLU A 210 -24.21 -2.69 -6.31
CA GLU A 210 -23.13 -3.63 -6.56
C GLU A 210 -23.55 -4.98 -5.96
N GLU A 211 -23.64 -6.03 -6.77
CA GLU A 211 -24.40 -7.25 -6.42
C GLU A 211 -23.57 -8.54 -6.43
N HIS A 212 -22.26 -8.43 -6.43
CA HIS A 212 -21.34 -9.55 -6.51
C HIS A 212 -20.55 -9.78 -5.24
N ALA A 213 -20.52 -8.81 -4.31
CA ALA A 213 -19.79 -8.93 -3.06
C ALA A 213 -20.33 -10.06 -2.16
N ARG A 214 -19.44 -10.95 -1.72
CA ARG A 214 -19.78 -12.09 -0.86
C ARG A 214 -19.37 -11.89 0.60
N ASP A 215 -18.47 -10.94 0.85
CA ASP A 215 -17.98 -10.62 2.19
C ASP A 215 -17.73 -9.11 2.35
N SER A 216 -17.27 -8.70 3.53
CA SER A 216 -17.01 -7.29 3.84
C SER A 216 -15.84 -6.68 3.05
N PHE A 217 -14.87 -7.49 2.59
CA PHE A 217 -13.74 -7.02 1.81
C PHE A 217 -14.15 -6.79 0.35
N GLU A 218 -14.86 -7.74 -0.24
CA GLU A 218 -15.43 -7.64 -1.58
C GLU A 218 -16.43 -6.50 -1.68
N ASN A 219 -17.23 -6.28 -0.64
CA ASN A 219 -18.14 -5.15 -0.53
C ASN A 219 -17.40 -3.82 -0.81
N LEU A 220 -16.25 -3.59 -0.15
CA LEU A 220 -15.43 -2.40 -0.39
C LEU A 220 -14.77 -2.41 -1.78
N LEU A 221 -14.09 -3.51 -2.12
CA LEU A 221 -13.31 -3.61 -3.36
C LEU A 221 -14.19 -3.47 -4.60
N PHE A 222 -15.32 -4.18 -4.66
CA PHE A 222 -16.23 -4.13 -5.79
C PHE A 222 -16.98 -2.82 -5.85
N SER A 223 -17.27 -2.16 -4.72
CA SER A 223 -17.81 -0.79 -4.75
C SER A 223 -16.83 0.20 -5.37
N VAL A 224 -15.53 0.08 -5.10
CA VAL A 224 -14.49 0.92 -5.73
C VAL A 224 -14.37 0.63 -7.23
N CYS A 225 -14.39 -0.64 -7.63
CA CYS A 225 -14.40 -1.02 -9.04
C CYS A 225 -15.65 -0.49 -9.75
N ARG A 226 -16.82 -0.67 -9.14
CA ARG A 226 -18.11 -0.22 -9.67
C ARG A 226 -18.17 1.30 -9.80
N PHE A 227 -17.61 2.03 -8.83
CA PHE A 227 -17.46 3.48 -8.93
C PHE A 227 -16.66 3.86 -10.19
N ARG A 228 -15.51 3.22 -10.41
CA ARG A 228 -14.67 3.49 -11.59
C ARG A 228 -15.36 3.14 -12.91
N GLU A 229 -16.14 2.06 -12.96
CA GLU A 229 -16.95 1.73 -14.15
C GLU A 229 -17.95 2.84 -14.51
N LEU A 230 -18.46 3.55 -13.50
CA LEU A 230 -19.50 4.57 -13.65
C LEU A 230 -18.94 5.98 -13.87
N THR A 231 -17.76 6.29 -13.33
CA THR A 231 -17.18 7.64 -13.33
C THR A 231 -15.89 7.74 -14.14
N GLY A 232 -15.29 6.61 -14.52
CA GLY A 232 -13.95 6.52 -15.13
C GLY A 232 -12.79 6.64 -14.14
N THR A 233 -13.00 7.32 -13.03
CA THR A 233 -11.96 7.61 -12.04
C THR A 233 -12.17 6.83 -10.75
N TYR A 234 -11.13 6.70 -9.93
CA TYR A 234 -11.28 6.16 -8.58
C TYR A 234 -11.82 7.24 -7.62
N PRO A 235 -12.58 6.85 -6.57
CA PRO A 235 -13.17 7.82 -5.66
C PRO A 235 -12.07 8.53 -4.85
N GLN A 236 -12.23 9.84 -4.65
CA GLN A 236 -11.34 10.67 -3.83
C GLN A 236 -11.55 10.42 -2.34
N ASN A 237 -12.81 10.21 -1.95
CA ASN A 237 -13.19 9.88 -0.58
C ASN A 237 -14.15 8.69 -0.59
N ILE A 238 -14.00 7.80 0.39
CA ILE A 238 -14.94 6.70 0.62
C ILE A 238 -15.53 6.85 2.02
N THR A 239 -16.86 6.93 2.08
CA THR A 239 -17.62 6.84 3.32
C THR A 239 -18.34 5.50 3.34
N VAL A 240 -18.21 4.75 4.43
CA VAL A 240 -18.84 3.43 4.57
C VAL A 240 -19.88 3.48 5.69
N SER A 241 -21.12 3.10 5.39
CA SER A 241 -22.13 2.77 6.39
C SER A 241 -22.34 1.25 6.42
N SER A 242 -21.95 0.61 7.51
CA SER A 242 -22.25 -0.81 7.73
C SER A 242 -22.23 -1.22 9.19
N LEU A 243 -22.77 -2.41 9.46
CA LEU A 243 -22.84 -3.04 10.77
C LEU A 243 -21.44 -3.32 11.38
N VAL A 244 -20.44 -3.57 10.53
CA VAL A 244 -19.12 -4.09 10.94
C VAL A 244 -17.97 -3.14 10.57
N LEU A 245 -18.12 -2.27 9.56
CA LEU A 245 -16.99 -1.54 8.97
C LEU A 245 -16.55 -0.25 9.67
N ASN A 246 -17.24 0.23 10.71
CA ASN A 246 -16.76 1.40 11.46
C ASN A 246 -15.36 1.20 12.08
N ILE A 247 -14.92 -0.06 12.24
CA ILE A 247 -13.59 -0.41 12.77
C ILE A 247 -12.53 -0.52 11.65
N LEU A 248 -12.91 -0.76 10.39
CA LEU A 248 -11.97 -1.09 9.31
C LEU A 248 -11.47 0.13 8.52
N VAL A 249 -12.28 1.19 8.45
CA VAL A 249 -12.04 2.39 7.62
C VAL A 249 -10.79 3.18 8.04
N CYS A 250 -10.40 3.15 9.32
CA CYS A 250 -9.21 3.87 9.80
C CYS A 250 -7.85 3.20 9.47
N GLY A 251 -7.81 1.94 9.02
CA GLY A 251 -6.54 1.19 8.88
C GLY A 251 -6.15 0.73 7.47
N LEU A 252 -7.12 0.40 6.62
CA LEU A 252 -6.86 -0.35 5.38
C LEU A 252 -6.94 0.48 4.08
N LEU A 253 -7.62 1.62 4.09
CA LEU A 253 -7.75 2.49 2.92
C LEU A 253 -6.41 2.93 2.32
N PRO A 254 -5.38 3.33 3.10
CA PRO A 254 -4.09 3.72 2.54
C PRO A 254 -3.33 2.56 1.87
N ILE A 255 -3.63 1.31 2.25
CA ILE A 255 -2.93 0.11 1.77
C ILE A 255 -3.57 -0.41 0.48
N ILE A 256 -4.91 -0.37 0.41
CA ILE A 256 -5.66 -0.78 -0.78
C ILE A 256 -5.42 0.22 -1.92
N PHE A 257 -5.43 1.53 -1.64
CA PHE A 257 -5.16 2.54 -2.66
C PHE A 257 -3.68 2.59 -3.10
N ASN A 258 -2.70 2.46 -2.19
CA ASN A 258 -1.28 2.36 -2.61
C ASN A 258 -0.97 1.13 -3.46
N LYS A 259 -1.79 0.07 -3.39
CA LYS A 259 -1.65 -1.10 -4.28
C LYS A 259 -2.40 -0.95 -5.61
N MET A 260 -3.38 -0.05 -5.70
CA MET A 260 -4.11 0.24 -6.94
C MET A 260 -3.52 1.42 -7.72
N GLU A 261 -2.71 2.28 -7.08
CA GLU A 261 -1.97 3.39 -7.72
C GLU A 261 -0.59 3.00 -8.30
N VAL A 262 -0.17 1.73 -8.23
CA VAL A 262 1.16 1.25 -8.69
C VAL A 262 1.08 0.33 -9.90
#